data_AF-F2LWS0-F1
#
_entry.id   AF-F2LWS0-F1
#
_cell.length_a   1.000
_cell.length_b   1.000
_cell.length_c   1.000
_cell.angle_alpha   90.00
_cell.angle_beta   90.00
_cell.angle_gamma   90.00
#
_symmetry.space_group_name_H-M   'P 1'
#
loop_
_entity.id
_entity.type
_entity.pdbx_description
1 polymer ?
#
loop_
_entity_poly.entity_id
_entity_poly.type
_entity_poly.pdbx_seq_one_letter_code
_entity_poly.pdbx_strand_id
1 'polypeptide(L)' 'MNKSVKPHLFHILEECEFLVNKSENLSYSEFIKDQTLMRAFVRSLEIIGEAAKNIDSDFRAEHPEIPWKSMAGMRDKLYT' A
#
# COMPACT_ATOMS: atom_id res chain seq x y z
N MET A 1 -12.53 -2.28 21.57
CA MET A 1 -12.05 -3.63 21.15
C MET A 1 -10.78 -3.40 20.39
N ASN A 2 -9.65 -3.88 20.90
CA ASN A 2 -8.35 -3.84 20.21
C ASN A 2 -8.51 -4.64 18.91
N LYS A 3 -8.69 -3.96 17.77
CA LYS A 3 -8.77 -4.64 16.50
C LYS A 3 -7.40 -5.25 16.28
N SER A 4 -7.34 -6.55 16.05
CA SER A 4 -6.07 -7.22 15.76
C SER A 4 -5.38 -6.46 14.62
N VAL A 5 -4.18 -5.93 14.88
CA VAL A 5 -3.37 -5.18 13.91
C VAL A 5 -2.86 -6.11 12.80
N LYS A 6 -2.75 -7.41 13.11
CA LYS A 6 -2.17 -8.44 12.26
C LYS A 6 -2.77 -8.49 10.84
N PRO A 7 -4.10 -8.53 10.61
CA PRO A 7 -4.67 -8.57 9.26
C PRO A 7 -4.31 -7.33 8.43
N HIS A 8 -4.21 -6.15 9.04
CA HIS A 8 -3.80 -4.94 8.33
C HIS A 8 -2.34 -5.01 7.89
N LEU A 9 -1.45 -5.51 8.75
CA LEU A 9 -0.04 -5.73 8.39
C LEU A 9 0.10 -6.78 7.28
N PHE A 10 -0.70 -7.84 7.30
CA PHE A 10 -0.71 -8.85 6.24
C PHE A 10 -1.13 -8.25 4.89
N HIS A 11 -2.22 -7.47 4.85
CA HIS A 11 -2.60 -6.79 3.60
C HIS A 11 -1.51 -5.85 3.09
N ILE A 12 -0.86 -5.10 3.98
CA ILE A 12 0.26 -4.23 3.57
C ILE A 12 1.39 -5.06 2.97
N LEU A 13 1.76 -6.17 3.61
CA LEU A 13 2.85 -7.03 3.15
C LEU A 13 2.54 -7.67 1.79
N GLU A 14 1.37 -8.30 1.65
CA GLU A 14 0.95 -8.98 0.42
C GLU A 14 0.92 -8.02 -0.78
N GLU A 15 0.40 -6.82 -0.60
CA GLU A 15 0.34 -5.82 -1.67
C GLU A 15 1.73 -5.23 -1.99
N CYS A 16 2.61 -5.06 -0.99
CA CYS A 16 4.00 -4.67 -1.24
C CYS A 16 4.73 -5.73 -2.06
N GLU A 17 4.59 -7.00 -1.69
CA GLU A 17 5.19 -8.12 -2.41
C GLU A 17 4.65 -8.21 -3.84
N PHE A 18 3.35 -8.05 -4.04
CA PHE A 18 2.75 -7.99 -5.38
C PHE A 18 3.37 -6.88 -6.23
N LEU A 19 3.45 -5.66 -5.71
CA LEU A 19 4.00 -4.50 -6.42
C LEU A 19 5.49 -4.71 -6.79
N VAL A 20 6.30 -5.17 -5.83
CA VAL A 20 7.73 -5.45 -6.06
C VAL A 20 7.89 -6.51 -7.15
N ASN A 21 7.23 -7.66 -6.99
CA ASN A 21 7.34 -8.79 -7.93
C ASN A 21 6.85 -8.44 -9.34
N LYS A 22 5.79 -7.64 -9.47
CA LYS A 22 5.28 -7.21 -10.79
C LYS A 22 6.09 -6.10 -11.43
N SER A 23 6.87 -5.35 -10.65
CA SER A 23 7.70 -4.26 -11.16
C SER A 23 9.12 -4.66 -11.56
N GLU A 24 9.64 -5.79 -11.06
CA GLU A 24 11.06 -6.19 -11.16
C GLU A 24 11.64 -6.15 -12.58
N ASN A 25 10.85 -6.52 -13.59
CA ASN A 25 11.29 -6.55 -15.00
C ASN A 25 10.37 -5.74 -15.91
N LEU A 26 9.62 -4.80 -15.35
CA LEU A 26 8.62 -4.03 -16.09
C LEU A 26 9.20 -2.68 -16.49
N SER A 27 9.35 -2.44 -17.80
CA SER A 27 9.68 -1.09 -18.25
C SER A 27 8.49 -0.15 -18.10
N TYR A 28 8.76 1.13 -17.90
CA TYR A 28 7.72 2.16 -17.88
C TYR A 28 6.87 2.15 -19.16
N SER A 29 7.50 1.91 -20.32
CA SER A 29 6.82 1.89 -21.61
C SER A 29 5.84 0.72 -21.78
N GLU A 30 6.11 -0.41 -21.12
CA GLU A 30 5.21 -1.57 -21.08
C GLU A 30 4.08 -1.32 -20.07
N PHE A 31 4.42 -0.77 -18.91
CA PHE A 31 3.44 -0.46 -17.86
C PHE A 31 2.33 0.46 -18.34
N ILE A 32 2.66 1.58 -19.01
CA ILE A 32 1.65 2.55 -19.46
C ILE A 32 0.73 2.02 -20.57
N LYS A 33 1.11 0.92 -21.23
CA LYS A 33 0.29 0.26 -22.26
C LYS A 33 -0.65 -0.78 -21.67
N ASP A 34 -0.38 -1.27 -20.46
CA ASP A 34 -1.21 -2.25 -19.77
C ASP A 34 -2.09 -1.57 -18.71
N GLN A 35 -3.29 -1.15 -19.14
CA GLN A 35 -4.27 -0.52 -18.24
C GLN A 35 -4.73 -1.43 -17.11
N THR A 36 -4.71 -2.75 -17.29
CA THR A 36 -5.11 -3.70 -16.25
C THR A 36 -4.06 -3.71 -15.15
N LEU A 37 -2.79 -3.78 -15.53
CA LEU A 37 -1.67 -3.74 -14.60
C LEU A 37 -1.60 -2.40 -13.86
N MET A 38 -1.82 -1.28 -14.56
CA MET A 38 -1.92 0.04 -13.92
C MET A 38 -3.03 0.08 -12.87
N ARG A 39 -4.23 -0.42 -13.19
CA ARG A 39 -5.35 -0.48 -12.23
C ARG A 39 -5.04 -1.38 -11.04
N ALA A 40 -4.37 -2.50 -11.28
CA ALA A 40 -3.92 -3.39 -10.21
C ALA A 40 -2.94 -2.66 -9.27
N PHE A 41 -1.96 -1.95 -9.81
CA PHE A 41 -1.00 -1.17 -9.00
C PHE A 41 -1.70 -0.08 -8.18
N VAL A 42 -2.60 0.68 -8.79
CA VAL A 42 -3.40 1.69 -8.09
C VAL A 42 -4.20 1.04 -6.96
N ARG A 43 -4.85 -0.10 -7.22
CA ARG A 43 -5.64 -0.81 -6.22
C ARG A 43 -4.78 -1.32 -5.05
N SER A 44 -3.60 -1.85 -5.32
CA SER A 44 -2.66 -2.28 -4.29
C SER A 44 -2.26 -1.11 -3.37
N LEU A 45 -1.96 0.06 -3.95
CA LEU A 45 -1.61 1.26 -3.18
C LEU A 45 -2.79 1.78 -2.34
N GLU A 46 -4.03 1.67 -2.83
CA GLU A 46 -5.23 1.97 -2.03
C GLU A 46 -5.38 1.04 -0.82
N ILE A 47 -5.18 -0.26 -1.02
CA ILE A 47 -5.29 -1.29 0.04
C ILE A 47 -4.23 -1.03 1.12
N ILE A 48 -2.98 -0.75 0.72
CA ILE A 48 -1.90 -0.38 1.64
C ILE A 48 -2.30 0.86 2.46
N GLY A 49 -2.81 1.90 1.81
CA GLY A 49 -3.21 3.13 2.49
C GLY A 49 -4.38 2.95 3.46
N GLU A 50 -5.39 2.17 3.07
CA GLU A 50 -6.54 1.86 3.92
C GLU A 50 -6.13 0.98 5.11
N ALA A 51 -5.30 -0.03 4.89
CA ALA A 51 -4.77 -0.87 5.97
C ALA A 51 -3.94 -0.03 6.95
N ALA A 52 -3.06 0.85 6.47
CA ALA A 52 -2.25 1.73 7.31
C ALA A 52 -3.09 2.72 8.14
N LYS A 53 -4.24 3.19 7.63
CA LYS A 53 -5.18 4.05 8.39
C LYS A 53 -5.88 3.32 9.52
N ASN A 54 -6.18 2.04 9.31
CA ASN A 54 -6.91 1.21 10.27
C ASN A 54 -6.04 0.63 11.40
N ILE A 55 -4.72 0.84 11.35
CA ILE A 55 -3.81 0.51 12.45
C ILE A 55 -3.91 1.59 13.54
N ASP A 56 -4.08 1.16 14.79
CA ASP A 56 -4.22 2.03 15.96
C ASP A 56 -3.02 2.99 16.10
N SER A 57 -3.28 4.19 16.64
CA SER A 57 -2.24 5.22 16.80
C SER A 57 -1.09 4.78 17.69
N ASP A 58 -1.39 4.00 18.73
CA ASP A 58 -0.40 3.56 19.72
C ASP A 58 0.62 2.62 19.06
N PHE A 59 0.14 1.65 18.27
CA PHE A 59 1.00 0.76 17.48
C PHE A 59 1.87 1.54 16.49
N ARG A 60 1.30 2.55 15.81
CA ARG A 60 2.07 3.39 14.89
C ARG A 60 3.14 4.24 15.61
N ALA A 61 2.87 4.66 16.84
CA ALA A 61 3.81 5.40 17.66
C ALA A 61 4.95 4.52 18.19
N GLU A 62 4.69 3.24 18.43
CA GLU A 62 5.70 2.23 18.79
C GLU A 62 6.64 1.87 17.60
N HIS A 63 6.18 2.10 16.36
CA HIS A 63 6.91 1.80 15.12
C HIS A 63 7.15 3.05 14.25
N PRO A 64 7.86 4.08 14.74
CA PRO A 64 8.04 5.35 14.03
C PRO A 64 8.94 5.23 12.78
N GLU A 65 9.69 4.14 12.64
CA GLU A 65 10.53 3.83 11.48
C GLU A 65 9.72 3.58 10.19
N ILE A 66 8.44 3.22 10.35
CA ILE A 66 7.53 2.97 9.23
C ILE A 66 6.82 4.29 8.86
N PRO A 67 6.77 4.69 7.57
CA PRO A 67 6.20 5.97 7.15
C PRO A 67 4.66 5.94 7.08
N TRP A 68 3.98 5.64 8.19
CA TRP A 68 2.53 5.44 8.27
C TRP A 68 1.71 6.56 7.65
N LYS A 69 2.10 7.82 7.90
CA LYS A 69 1.38 9.01 7.38
C LYS A 69 1.43 9.07 5.85
N SER A 70 2.58 8.72 5.26
CA SER A 70 2.76 8.70 3.81
C SER A 70 1.95 7.57 3.18
N MET A 71 1.92 6.39 3.81
CA MET A 71 1.11 5.26 3.34
C MET A 71 -0.38 5.59 3.40
N ALA A 72 -0.87 6.10 4.52
CA ALA A 72 -2.26 6.53 4.68
C ALA A 72 -2.66 7.63 3.67
N GLY A 73 -1.75 8.57 3.38
CA GLY A 73 -1.99 9.67 2.43
C GLY A 73 -1.85 9.29 0.95
N MET A 74 -1.62 8.02 0.62
CA MET A 74 -1.26 7.60 -0.74
C MET A 74 -2.41 7.78 -1.73
N ARG A 75 -3.65 7.54 -1.31
CA ARG A 75 -4.86 7.79 -2.12
C ARG A 75 -4.96 9.24 -2.57
N ASP A 76 -4.62 10.19 -1.71
CA ASP A 76 -4.80 11.61 -1.99
C ASP A 76 -3.88 12.09 -3.13
N LYS A 77 -2.76 11.38 -3.37
CA LYS A 77 -1.81 11.64 -4.47
C LYS A 77 -2.14 10.94 -5.80
N LEU A 78 -3.03 9.95 -5.79
CA LEU A 78 -3.40 9.21 -7.01
C LEU A 78 -4.54 9.87 -7.80
N TYR A 79 -5.28 10.77 -7.15
CA TYR A 79 -6.43 11.47 -7.72
C TYR A 79 -6.26 12.99 -7.79
N THR A 80 -5.07 13.51 -7.45
CA THR A 80 -4.66 14.90 -7.68
C THR A 80 -3.67 14.98 -8.84
#